data_AF-A0AAV2RZR5-F1
#
_entry.id   AF-A0AAV2RZR5-F1
#
_cell.length_a   1.000
_cell.length_b   1.000
_cell.length_c   1.000
_cell.angle_alpha   90.00
_cell.angle_beta   90.00
_cell.angle_gamma   90.00
#
_symmetry.space_group_name_H-M   'P 1'
#
loop_
_entity.id
_entity.type
_entity.pdbx_description
1 polymer ?
#
loop_
_entity_poly.entity_id
_entity_poly.type
_entity_poly.pdbx_seq_one_letter_code
_entity_poly.pdbx_strand_id
1 'polypeptide(L)'
;KSVSKKVKKGCPQGGILSPMLWNLVINSLIILINSTPADSEGFADDVNLLIRGIDIDTIINIGQQCLDKIREWGLKTGLNFSPTKTEAILFTWKKKWDIKTSLKLGDKEIKMCQQVKYLGVILDSKMSWRPHCQDRVHKATIALMQCRRAIGKSWGLKPRQALWIFTAIIRPILDNAAMIWINATNSRTLVAMLQKVQRLACITITSAFPSTPTAALETLLQIPPIDVFLKGEAYMATYRLERGDMWTTRRYVGGRGRKFKSHVDMNNEGKIKIPILNMPKDSCTPFLQFGRKFSVKIGQRNEIQTEIDELDDGIIQCYTDGSNIDRKTGAGIFFKPNQILEVENQAISLVSLATVYQAEVIAISNAADIMNKAGITNQTIVILSDSQAALKALAKPMVKQMLVGNCINNLNILSQNNLVKLMWVPGHSDIDGNEEADILEKTGAHSLCEIPEPAVPVSYRRCRLEVRYWIVKEHCKVWNQSDTCLHTKGILRNADKIPAKSLLKLNRNKLCQVLQVLTGHGNLAKHRNKMGKAQSPLCHKSQEAEETPQH
;
A
#
# COMPACT_ATOMS: atom_id res chain seq x y z
N LYS A 1 -20.35 -15.71 30.24
CA LYS A 1 -20.39 -14.70 31.33
C LYS A 1 -20.56 -13.32 30.72
N SER A 2 -21.76 -12.75 30.77
CA SER A 2 -21.97 -11.33 30.46
C SER A 2 -21.58 -10.51 31.70
N VAL A 3 -20.75 -9.49 31.52
CA VAL A 3 -20.38 -8.55 32.57
C VAL A 3 -21.16 -7.27 32.32
N SER A 4 -22.05 -6.89 33.23
CA SER A 4 -22.76 -5.60 33.16
C SER A 4 -22.00 -4.55 33.97
N LYS A 5 -21.85 -3.34 33.43
CA LYS A 5 -21.22 -2.21 34.11
C LYS A 5 -22.07 -0.97 33.90
N LYS A 6 -22.48 -0.32 35.00
CA LYS A 6 -23.25 0.92 34.96
C LYS A 6 -22.31 2.07 34.58
N VAL A 7 -22.48 2.64 33.38
CA VAL A 7 -21.68 3.77 32.90
C VAL A 7 -22.20 5.04 33.58
N LYS A 8 -21.39 5.62 34.49
CA LYS A 8 -21.78 6.84 35.20
C LYS A 8 -21.41 8.13 34.44
N LYS A 9 -20.37 8.11 33.60
CA LYS A 9 -19.93 9.18 32.67
C LYS A 9 -19.06 8.59 31.56
N GLY A 10 -19.05 9.23 30.38
CA GLY A 10 -18.15 8.91 29.25
C GLY A 10 -18.67 7.84 28.29
N CYS A 11 -17.91 7.58 27.23
CA CYS A 11 -18.23 6.54 26.25
C CYS A 11 -17.72 5.17 26.74
N PRO A 12 -18.52 4.09 26.67
CA PRO A 12 -18.06 2.78 27.10
C PRO A 12 -16.92 2.28 26.21
N GLN A 13 -15.86 1.74 26.83
CA GLN A 13 -14.80 1.07 26.09
C GLN A 13 -15.37 -0.15 25.34
N GLY A 14 -15.06 -0.26 24.04
CA GLY A 14 -15.61 -1.30 23.18
C GLY A 14 -16.99 -0.97 22.58
N GLY A 15 -17.58 0.17 22.94
CA GLY A 15 -18.78 0.68 22.26
C GLY A 15 -18.47 1.08 20.81
N ILE A 16 -19.38 0.73 19.89
CA ILE A 16 -19.21 0.94 18.45
C ILE A 16 -19.12 2.44 18.11
N LEU A 17 -19.94 3.27 18.77
CA LEU A 17 -19.97 4.71 18.55
C LEU A 17 -18.95 5.48 19.40
N SER A 18 -18.32 4.83 20.40
CA SER A 18 -17.41 5.51 21.34
C SER A 18 -16.28 6.29 20.65
N PRO A 19 -15.59 5.75 19.62
CA PRO A 19 -14.54 6.50 18.93
C PRO A 19 -15.08 7.70 18.15
N MET A 20 -16.25 7.58 17.52
CA MET A 20 -16.85 8.68 16.77
C MET A 20 -17.26 9.83 17.70
N LEU A 21 -17.92 9.51 18.81
CA LEU A 21 -18.30 10.51 19.82
C LEU A 21 -17.07 11.17 20.44
N TRP A 22 -16.02 10.39 20.72
CA TRP A 22 -14.75 10.95 21.19
C TRP A 22 -14.13 11.91 20.17
N ASN A 23 -14.11 11.53 18.88
CA ASN A 23 -13.61 12.39 17.83
C ASN A 23 -14.38 13.72 17.74
N LEU A 24 -15.70 13.72 17.93
CA LEU A 24 -16.49 14.96 17.96
C LEU A 24 -16.08 15.88 19.13
N VAL A 25 -15.83 15.30 20.31
CA VAL A 25 -15.39 16.06 21.49
C VAL A 25 -13.99 16.64 21.26
N ILE A 26 -13.01 15.79 20.94
CA ILE A 26 -11.61 16.23 20.79
C ILE A 26 -11.43 17.18 19.60
N ASN A 27 -12.26 17.10 18.56
CA ASN A 27 -12.21 18.02 17.42
C ASN A 27 -12.38 19.49 17.84
N SER A 28 -13.19 19.77 18.88
CA SER A 28 -13.31 21.14 19.41
C SER A 28 -12.00 21.69 19.97
N LEU A 29 -11.18 20.82 20.60
CA LEU A 29 -9.84 21.19 21.07
C LEU A 29 -8.89 21.45 19.89
N ILE A 30 -8.92 20.58 18.89
CA ILE A 30 -8.07 20.72 17.69
C ILE A 30 -8.37 22.04 16.97
N ILE A 31 -9.65 22.39 16.80
CA ILE A 31 -10.07 23.68 16.23
C ILE A 31 -9.57 24.84 17.10
N LEU A 32 -9.71 24.75 18.42
CA LEU A 32 -9.25 25.79 19.35
C LEU A 32 -7.74 26.02 19.22
N ILE A 33 -6.93 24.97 19.14
CA ILE A 33 -5.47 25.10 19.00
C ILE A 33 -5.12 25.63 17.61
N ASN A 34 -5.75 25.12 16.56
CA ASN A 34 -5.50 25.58 15.18
C ASN A 34 -5.96 27.03 14.93
N SER A 35 -6.67 27.66 15.88
CA SER A 35 -6.91 29.12 15.89
C SER A 35 -5.71 29.94 16.37
N THR A 36 -4.65 29.30 16.87
CA THR A 36 -3.38 29.91 17.25
C THR A 36 -2.34 29.75 16.14
N PRO A 37 -1.14 30.34 16.27
CA PRO A 37 -0.02 30.08 15.36
C PRO A 37 0.54 28.64 15.39
N ALA A 38 0.00 27.75 16.24
CA ALA A 38 0.39 26.34 16.29
C ALA A 38 -0.52 25.47 15.40
N ASP A 39 0.04 24.37 14.90
CA ASP A 39 -0.70 23.32 14.23
C ASP A 39 -0.95 22.17 15.23
N SER A 40 -2.13 21.55 15.17
CA SER A 40 -2.50 20.42 16.01
C SER A 40 -3.28 19.37 15.23
N GLU A 41 -2.95 18.11 15.48
CA GLU A 41 -3.75 16.96 15.06
C GLU A 41 -3.96 16.01 16.25
N GLY A 42 -5.06 15.26 16.20
CA GLY A 42 -5.40 14.26 17.21
C GLY A 42 -5.70 12.90 16.58
N PHE A 43 -5.28 11.83 17.26
CA PHE A 43 -5.63 10.46 16.92
C PHE A 43 -6.01 9.70 18.20
N ALA A 44 -7.29 9.33 18.32
CA ALA A 44 -7.83 8.82 19.57
C ALA A 44 -7.50 9.79 20.73
N ASP A 45 -6.89 9.32 21.80
CA ASP A 45 -6.50 10.10 22.98
C ASP A 45 -5.16 10.84 22.84
N ASP A 46 -4.38 10.58 21.79
CA ASP A 46 -3.13 11.27 21.51
C ASP A 46 -3.39 12.59 20.76
N VAL A 47 -2.90 13.70 21.31
CA VAL A 47 -2.93 15.03 20.67
C VAL A 47 -1.50 15.51 20.46
N ASN A 48 -1.20 16.00 19.27
CA ASN A 48 0.08 16.62 18.96
C ASN A 48 -0.05 18.14 18.85
N LEU A 49 1.07 18.82 19.15
CA LEU A 49 1.27 20.25 18.93
C LEU A 49 2.53 20.43 18.11
N LEU A 50 2.43 21.08 16.97
CA LEU A 50 3.54 21.47 16.13
C LEU A 50 3.63 23.00 16.09
N ILE A 51 4.70 23.52 16.68
CA ILE A 51 4.94 24.95 16.80
C ILE A 51 6.17 25.31 15.98
N ARG A 52 6.12 26.45 15.30
CA ARG A 52 7.22 26.98 14.48
C ARG A 52 7.47 28.42 14.88
N GLY A 53 8.74 28.82 14.90
CA GLY A 53 9.15 30.18 15.23
C GLY A 53 10.58 30.45 14.78
N ILE A 54 10.96 31.73 14.74
CA ILE A 54 12.29 32.20 14.31
C ILE A 54 13.35 32.00 15.41
N ASP A 55 12.91 31.93 16.66
CA ASP A 55 13.72 31.74 17.85
C ASP A 55 12.98 30.88 18.90
N ILE A 56 13.71 30.47 19.93
CA ILE A 56 13.23 29.53 20.96
C ILE A 56 12.23 30.19 21.89
N ASP A 57 12.43 31.46 22.25
CA ASP A 57 11.57 32.17 23.20
C ASP A 57 10.17 32.35 22.60
N THR A 58 10.10 32.68 21.30
CA THR A 58 8.84 32.72 20.54
C THR A 58 8.13 31.36 20.53
N ILE A 59 8.86 30.27 20.27
CA ILE A 59 8.28 28.90 20.25
C ILE A 59 7.74 28.52 21.63
N ILE A 60 8.49 28.82 22.70
CA ILE A 60 8.09 28.52 24.08
C ILE A 60 6.86 29.35 24.48
N ASN A 61 6.80 30.63 24.12
CA ASN A 61 5.65 31.48 24.41
C ASN A 61 4.37 30.95 23.72
N ILE A 62 4.44 30.67 22.42
CA ILE A 62 3.32 30.08 21.68
C ILE A 62 2.93 28.72 22.30
N GLY A 63 3.92 27.89 22.64
CA GLY A 63 3.69 26.61 23.29
C GLY A 63 2.98 26.74 24.64
N GLN A 64 3.40 27.69 25.47
CA GLN A 64 2.76 27.94 26.76
C GLN A 64 1.31 28.40 26.59
N GLN A 65 1.05 29.35 25.68
CA GLN A 65 -0.31 29.79 25.36
C GLN A 65 -1.21 28.63 24.90
N CYS A 66 -0.68 27.70 24.10
CA CYS A 66 -1.41 26.51 23.68
C CYS A 66 -1.72 25.59 24.86
N LEU A 67 -0.74 25.35 25.74
CA LEU A 67 -0.93 24.51 26.93
C LEU A 67 -1.94 25.10 27.91
N ASP A 68 -1.95 26.43 28.07
CA ASP A 68 -2.92 27.14 28.91
C ASP A 68 -4.34 26.99 28.36
N LYS A 69 -4.51 27.15 27.03
CA LYS A 69 -5.80 26.90 26.35
C LYS A 69 -6.24 25.43 26.45
N ILE A 70 -5.32 24.48 26.33
CA ILE A 70 -5.61 23.05 26.50
C ILE A 70 -6.10 22.77 27.92
N ARG A 71 -5.45 23.34 28.94
CA ARG A 71 -5.87 23.22 30.34
C ARG A 71 -7.26 23.81 30.55
N GLU A 72 -7.50 25.02 30.05
CA GLU A 72 -8.81 25.69 30.18
C GLU A 72 -9.93 24.87 29.52
N TRP A 73 -9.69 24.38 28.30
CA TRP A 73 -10.64 23.51 27.60
C TRP A 73 -10.87 22.20 28.35
N GLY A 74 -9.82 21.59 28.89
CA GLY A 74 -9.93 20.39 29.73
C GLY A 74 -10.84 20.61 30.94
N LEU A 75 -10.63 21.70 31.67
CA LEU A 75 -11.47 22.06 32.83
C LEU A 75 -12.94 22.26 32.43
N LYS A 76 -13.21 22.95 31.30
CA LYS A 76 -14.58 23.16 30.79
C LYS A 76 -15.28 21.86 30.38
N THR A 77 -14.53 20.92 29.80
CA THR A 77 -15.07 19.65 29.30
C THR A 77 -15.03 18.52 30.33
N GLY A 78 -14.43 18.76 31.51
CA GLY A 78 -14.24 17.74 32.54
C GLY A 78 -13.16 16.71 32.19
N LEU A 79 -12.21 17.07 31.33
CA LEU A 79 -11.07 16.25 30.90
C LEU A 79 -9.77 16.78 31.51
N ASN A 80 -8.86 15.87 31.84
CA ASN A 80 -7.55 16.22 32.39
C ASN A 80 -6.43 15.66 31.53
N PHE A 81 -5.48 16.53 31.17
CA PHE A 81 -4.24 16.14 30.50
C PHE A 81 -3.18 15.82 31.55
N SER A 82 -2.40 14.77 31.31
CA SER A 82 -1.38 14.29 32.27
C SER A 82 -0.01 14.89 31.97
N PRO A 83 0.51 15.83 32.79
CA PRO A 83 1.81 16.47 32.52
C PRO A 83 2.97 15.47 32.44
N THR A 84 2.88 14.38 33.20
CA THR A 84 3.89 13.30 33.21
C THR A 84 3.92 12.44 31.95
N LYS A 85 2.84 12.47 31.15
CA LYS A 85 2.75 11.76 29.87
C LYS A 85 2.99 12.69 28.68
N THR A 86 3.02 14.00 28.92
CA THR A 86 3.31 14.99 27.89
C THR A 86 4.81 15.09 27.68
N GLU A 87 5.26 14.88 26.45
CA GLU A 87 6.66 14.99 26.05
C GLU A 87 6.81 16.18 25.09
N ALA A 88 7.88 16.96 25.25
CA ALA A 88 8.23 18.03 24.33
C ALA A 88 9.58 17.75 23.67
N ILE A 89 9.71 18.04 22.37
CA ILE A 89 10.95 17.88 21.62
C ILE A 89 11.21 19.12 20.77
N LEU A 90 12.45 19.60 20.77
CA LEU A 90 12.87 20.73 19.96
C LEU A 90 13.65 20.24 18.73
N PHE A 91 13.20 20.67 17.54
CA PHE A 91 13.93 20.46 16.29
C PHE A 91 14.64 21.75 15.88
N THR A 92 15.96 21.72 15.80
CA THR A 92 16.76 22.90 15.44
C THR A 92 18.07 22.52 14.76
N TRP A 93 18.55 23.38 13.88
CA TRP A 93 19.88 23.27 13.26
C TRP A 93 20.99 23.82 14.14
N LYS A 94 20.65 24.54 15.22
CA LYS A 94 21.65 25.07 16.16
C LYS A 94 22.30 23.91 16.90
N LYS A 95 23.63 23.81 16.83
CA LYS A 95 24.41 22.79 17.55
C LYS A 95 24.28 22.91 19.07
N LYS A 96 24.14 24.14 19.56
CA LYS A 96 23.89 24.49 20.96
C LYS A 96 22.68 25.39 21.01
N TRP A 97 21.82 25.13 21.98
CA TRP A 97 20.65 25.93 22.29
C TRP A 97 20.41 25.84 23.78
N ASP A 98 19.84 26.90 24.34
CA ASP A 98 19.52 27.01 25.75
C ASP A 98 18.05 27.39 25.86
N ILE A 99 17.30 26.65 26.68
CA ILE A 99 15.89 26.96 26.97
C ILE A 99 15.89 27.64 28.32
N LYS A 100 15.64 28.96 28.31
CA LYS A 100 15.58 29.77 29.53
C LYS A 100 14.31 29.52 30.35
N THR A 101 13.23 29.14 29.68
CA THR A 101 11.90 28.97 30.28
C THR A 101 11.32 27.60 29.92
N SER A 102 11.04 26.79 30.94
CA SER A 102 10.38 25.48 30.78
C SER A 102 8.90 25.64 30.44
N LEU A 103 8.39 24.78 29.55
CA LEU A 103 6.95 24.66 29.31
C LEU A 103 6.26 24.04 30.53
N LYS A 104 5.08 24.55 30.88
CA LYS A 104 4.30 24.08 32.02
C LYS A 104 2.88 23.73 31.60
N LEU A 105 2.36 22.62 32.14
CA LEU A 105 0.94 22.27 32.04
C LEU A 105 0.33 22.39 33.44
N GLY A 106 -0.25 23.56 33.70
CA GLY A 106 -0.56 24.00 35.05
C GLY A 106 0.71 24.25 35.86
N ASP A 107 0.81 23.64 37.04
CA ASP A 107 1.95 23.88 37.94
C ASP A 107 3.12 22.91 37.71
N LYS A 108 2.98 21.99 36.73
CA LYS A 108 3.99 20.96 36.44
C LYS A 108 4.74 21.26 35.17
N GLU A 109 6.06 21.14 35.24
CA GLU A 109 6.95 21.29 34.08
C GLU A 109 6.85 20.08 33.14
N ILE A 110 6.88 20.37 31.84
CA ILE A 110 6.93 19.37 30.78
C ILE A 110 8.39 19.04 30.49
N LYS A 111 8.68 17.74 30.43
CA LYS A 111 10.01 17.24 30.14
C LYS A 111 10.39 17.50 28.68
N MET A 112 11.54 18.15 28.48
CA MET A 112 12.20 18.22 27.18
C MET A 112 12.96 16.91 26.90
N CYS A 113 12.63 16.26 25.80
CA CYS A 113 13.17 14.98 25.39
C CYS A 113 14.08 15.12 24.15
N GLN A 114 15.07 14.24 24.03
CA GLN A 114 15.91 14.12 22.82
C GLN A 114 15.29 13.20 21.75
N GLN A 115 14.32 12.38 22.15
CA GLN A 115 13.52 11.55 21.27
C GLN A 115 12.12 11.39 21.85
N VAL A 116 11.11 11.30 20.98
CA VAL A 116 9.71 11.06 21.35
C VAL A 116 9.11 9.99 20.45
N LYS A 117 8.12 9.26 20.95
CA LYS A 117 7.41 8.25 20.17
C LYS A 117 6.00 8.73 19.88
N TYR A 118 5.69 8.93 18.61
CA TYR A 118 4.37 9.36 18.15
C TYR A 118 3.79 8.34 17.17
N LEU A 119 2.62 7.78 17.48
CA LEU A 119 1.92 6.75 16.68
C LEU A 119 2.82 5.58 16.23
N GLY A 120 3.77 5.18 17.07
CA GLY A 120 4.68 4.06 16.79
C GLY A 120 5.99 4.43 16.07
N VAL A 121 6.16 5.69 15.68
CA VAL A 121 7.37 6.25 15.06
C VAL A 121 8.21 6.99 16.09
N ILE A 122 9.52 6.76 16.09
CA ILE A 122 10.44 7.46 17.00
C ILE A 122 11.07 8.64 16.24
N LEU A 123 10.82 9.85 16.74
CA LEU A 123 11.40 11.10 16.25
C LEU A 123 12.53 11.51 17.19
N ASP A 124 13.76 11.60 16.69
CA ASP A 124 14.90 12.14 17.43
C ASP A 124 15.15 13.61 17.06
N SER A 125 15.72 14.40 17.97
CA SER A 125 15.90 15.86 17.83
C SER A 125 16.70 16.28 16.59
N LYS A 126 17.48 15.35 16.03
CA LYS A 126 18.29 15.52 14.81
C LYS A 126 17.63 14.96 13.55
N MET A 127 16.45 14.36 13.65
CA MET A 127 15.77 13.61 12.58
C MET A 127 16.73 12.64 11.87
N SER A 128 17.59 11.97 12.65
CA SER A 128 18.58 11.02 12.13
C SER A 128 17.97 9.66 11.81
N TRP A 129 16.78 9.37 12.36
CA TRP A 129 16.06 8.10 12.23
C TRP A 129 16.78 6.89 12.82
N ARG A 130 17.96 7.09 13.42
CA ARG A 130 18.76 6.00 13.98
C ARG A 130 18.04 5.27 15.12
N PRO A 131 17.46 5.96 16.13
CA PRO A 131 16.73 5.28 17.20
C PRO A 131 15.52 4.49 16.67
N HIS A 132 14.82 5.03 15.67
CA HIS A 132 13.70 4.35 15.02
C HIS A 132 14.15 3.07 14.31
N CYS A 133 15.18 3.13 13.46
CA CYS A 133 15.72 1.95 12.79
C CYS A 133 16.21 0.89 13.78
N GLN A 134 16.84 1.30 14.89
CA GLN A 134 17.28 0.38 15.95
C GLN A 134 16.09 -0.34 16.61
N ASP A 135 15.03 0.38 16.96
CA ASP A 135 13.80 -0.20 17.52
C ASP A 135 13.15 -1.20 16.54
N ARG A 136 13.04 -0.83 15.26
CA ARG A 136 12.49 -1.71 14.21
C ARG A 136 13.32 -2.97 14.02
N VAL A 137 14.65 -2.83 13.94
CA VAL A 137 15.58 -3.96 13.81
C VAL A 137 15.49 -4.88 15.03
N HIS A 138 15.43 -4.31 16.24
CA HIS A 138 15.31 -5.09 17.47
C HIS A 138 14.02 -5.92 17.48
N LYS A 139 12.87 -5.30 17.23
CA LYS A 139 11.57 -5.98 17.17
C LYS A 139 11.52 -7.05 16.07
N ALA A 140 12.00 -6.73 14.88
CA ALA A 140 12.02 -7.67 13.76
C ALA A 140 12.96 -8.85 14.05
N THR A 141 14.09 -8.61 14.72
CA THR A 141 15.03 -9.66 15.14
C THR A 141 14.39 -10.57 16.18
N ILE A 142 13.73 -10.03 17.21
CA ILE A 142 13.01 -10.84 18.22
C ILE A 142 11.98 -11.73 17.54
N ALA A 143 11.11 -11.15 16.69
CA ALA A 143 10.09 -11.91 15.99
C ALA A 143 10.71 -13.00 15.10
N LEU A 144 11.78 -12.68 14.37
CA LEU A 144 12.49 -13.65 13.53
C LEU A 144 13.09 -14.78 14.37
N MET A 145 13.71 -14.47 15.52
CA MET A 145 14.31 -15.48 16.39
C MET A 145 13.24 -16.40 17.01
N GLN A 146 12.07 -15.84 17.37
CA GLN A 146 10.94 -16.63 17.85
C GLN A 146 10.43 -17.60 16.79
N CYS A 147 10.24 -17.14 15.54
CA CYS A 147 9.84 -18.00 14.42
C CYS A 147 10.92 -19.03 14.07
N ARG A 148 12.20 -18.68 14.20
CA ARG A 148 13.34 -19.56 13.92
C ARG A 148 13.36 -20.80 14.82
N ARG A 149 12.69 -20.80 15.97
CA ARG A 149 12.57 -21.99 16.83
C ARG A 149 11.86 -23.16 16.15
N ALA A 150 10.99 -22.90 15.16
CA ALA A 150 10.33 -23.91 14.35
C ALA A 150 11.11 -24.30 13.07
N ILE A 151 12.37 -23.82 12.96
CA ILE A 151 13.18 -23.92 11.74
C ILE A 151 14.59 -24.40 12.10
N GLY A 152 14.87 -25.67 11.78
CA GLY A 152 16.21 -26.25 11.85
C GLY A 152 16.99 -26.12 10.54
N LYS A 153 18.24 -26.58 10.55
CA LYS A 153 19.07 -26.68 9.32
C LYS A 153 18.44 -27.65 8.32
N SER A 154 18.03 -28.83 8.79
CA SER A 154 17.50 -29.93 7.98
C SER A 154 16.01 -30.26 8.25
N TRP A 155 15.42 -29.69 9.29
CA TRP A 155 14.05 -30.00 9.76
C TRP A 155 13.20 -28.73 9.95
N GLY A 156 11.90 -28.90 10.16
CA GLY A 156 10.95 -27.81 10.44
C GLY A 156 10.24 -27.28 9.20
N LEU A 157 9.81 -26.01 9.25
CA LEU A 157 8.97 -25.41 8.19
C LEU A 157 9.66 -25.43 6.82
N LYS A 158 8.88 -25.66 5.75
CA LYS A 158 9.40 -25.64 4.36
C LYS A 158 9.93 -24.24 3.99
N PRO A 159 10.92 -24.13 3.09
CA PRO A 159 11.47 -22.83 2.66
C PRO A 159 10.41 -21.82 2.21
N ARG A 160 9.39 -22.27 1.45
CA ARG A 160 8.25 -21.42 1.05
C ARG A 160 7.48 -20.84 2.25
N GLN A 161 7.27 -21.61 3.31
CA GLN A 161 6.58 -21.15 4.52
C GLN A 161 7.46 -20.18 5.31
N ALA A 162 8.77 -20.45 5.41
CA ALA A 162 9.72 -19.54 6.04
C ALA A 162 9.81 -18.20 5.30
N LEU A 163 9.78 -18.22 3.96
CA LEU A 163 9.74 -17.00 3.15
C LEU A 163 8.44 -16.22 3.40
N TRP A 164 7.30 -16.90 3.47
CA TRP A 164 6.03 -16.26 3.82
C TRP A 164 6.06 -15.61 5.20
N ILE A 165 6.62 -16.28 6.22
CA ILE A 165 6.83 -15.67 7.55
C ILE A 165 7.65 -14.39 7.44
N PHE A 166 8.75 -14.42 6.69
CA PHE A 166 9.58 -13.24 6.50
C PHE A 166 8.81 -12.10 5.83
N THR A 167 8.12 -12.36 4.72
CA THR A 167 7.44 -11.32 3.94
C THR A 167 6.15 -10.81 4.59
N ALA A 168 5.42 -11.67 5.31
CA ALA A 168 4.13 -11.35 5.91
C ALA A 168 4.21 -10.86 7.37
N ILE A 169 5.28 -11.20 8.11
CA ILE A 169 5.40 -10.87 9.54
C ILE A 169 6.62 -9.99 9.81
N ILE A 170 7.81 -10.42 9.40
CA ILE A 170 9.06 -9.75 9.77
C ILE A 170 9.28 -8.46 8.97
N ARG A 171 9.08 -8.50 7.65
CA ARG A 171 9.28 -7.34 6.77
C ARG A 171 8.34 -6.18 7.09
N PRO A 172 7.04 -6.39 7.39
CA PRO A 172 6.15 -5.31 7.83
C PRO A 172 6.60 -4.60 9.11
N ILE A 173 7.31 -5.28 10.02
CA ILE A 173 7.91 -4.63 11.20
C ILE A 173 8.97 -3.62 10.75
N LEU A 174 9.82 -4.00 9.78
CA LEU A 174 10.85 -3.14 9.24
C LEU A 174 10.29 -2.00 8.37
N ASP A 175 9.19 -2.23 7.65
CA ASP A 175 8.55 -1.30 6.72
C ASP A 175 7.59 -0.30 7.40
N ASN A 176 7.24 -0.54 8.66
CA ASN A 176 6.28 0.29 9.36
C ASN A 176 6.67 1.78 9.32
N ALA A 177 5.77 2.60 8.76
CA ALA A 177 5.95 4.04 8.54
C ALA A 177 7.12 4.43 7.63
N ALA A 178 7.62 3.55 6.75
CA ALA A 178 8.76 3.80 5.87
C ALA A 178 8.69 5.13 5.11
N MET A 179 7.49 5.53 4.68
CA MET A 179 7.23 6.82 4.02
C MET A 179 7.74 8.05 4.80
N ILE A 180 7.73 8.00 6.13
CA ILE A 180 8.13 9.12 7.01
C ILE A 180 9.65 9.14 7.20
N TRP A 181 10.25 7.98 7.43
CA TRP A 181 11.68 7.86 7.76
C TRP A 181 12.54 7.42 6.58
N ILE A 182 12.03 7.47 5.35
CA ILE A 182 12.71 6.97 4.15
C ILE A 182 14.12 7.55 3.94
N ASN A 183 14.36 8.75 4.47
CA ASN A 183 15.68 9.40 4.55
C ASN A 183 16.77 8.54 5.18
N ALA A 184 16.43 7.63 6.09
CA ALA A 184 17.37 6.68 6.65
C ALA A 184 18.07 5.83 5.57
N THR A 185 17.41 5.59 4.43
CA THR A 185 17.96 4.80 3.31
C THR A 185 19.12 5.47 2.57
N ASN A 186 19.37 6.77 2.79
CA ASN A 186 20.57 7.44 2.29
C ASN A 186 21.81 7.16 3.14
N SER A 187 21.62 6.66 4.37
CA SER A 187 22.72 6.27 5.25
C SER A 187 23.08 4.80 5.04
N ARG A 188 24.26 4.55 4.45
CA ARG A 188 24.80 3.19 4.28
C ARG A 188 24.84 2.41 5.61
N THR A 189 25.14 3.10 6.72
CA THR A 189 25.17 2.48 8.06
C THR A 189 23.80 2.01 8.53
N LEU A 190 22.74 2.82 8.32
CA LEU A 190 21.38 2.45 8.70
C LEU A 190 20.83 1.36 7.77
N VAL A 191 21.10 1.44 6.47
CA VAL A 191 20.75 0.39 5.50
C VAL A 191 21.42 -0.93 5.88
N ALA A 192 22.73 -0.91 6.19
CA ALA A 192 23.44 -2.11 6.64
C ALA A 192 22.85 -2.71 7.92
N MET A 193 22.34 -1.88 8.84
CA MET A 193 21.66 -2.34 10.05
C MET A 193 20.36 -3.08 9.72
N LEU A 194 19.53 -2.53 8.83
CA LEU A 194 18.29 -3.17 8.36
C LEU A 194 18.59 -4.46 7.59
N GLN A 195 19.63 -4.45 6.76
CA GLN A 195 20.04 -5.59 5.94
C GLN A 195 20.51 -6.78 6.78
N LYS A 196 21.02 -6.58 8.00
CA LYS A 196 21.37 -7.69 8.91
C LYS A 196 20.16 -8.59 9.21
N VAL A 197 18.98 -8.01 9.42
CA VAL A 197 17.75 -8.77 9.67
C VAL A 197 17.33 -9.54 8.42
N GLN A 198 17.35 -8.88 7.26
CA GLN A 198 17.04 -9.52 5.98
C GLN A 198 18.00 -10.67 5.67
N ARG A 199 19.32 -10.47 5.87
CA ARG A 199 20.33 -11.51 5.72
C ARG A 199 20.03 -12.72 6.59
N LEU A 200 19.71 -12.48 7.86
CA LEU A 200 19.40 -13.56 8.80
C LEU A 200 18.13 -14.32 8.41
N ALA A 201 17.13 -13.62 7.87
CA ALA A 201 15.94 -14.24 7.30
C ALA A 201 16.29 -15.09 6.06
N CYS A 202 17.08 -14.56 5.12
CA CYS A 202 17.53 -15.28 3.93
C CYS A 202 18.27 -16.59 4.29
N ILE A 203 19.19 -16.53 5.25
CA ILE A 203 19.89 -17.73 5.77
C ILE A 203 18.91 -18.70 6.42
N THR A 204 17.94 -18.22 7.18
CA THR A 204 16.92 -19.08 7.84
C THR A 204 16.00 -19.77 6.83
N ILE A 205 15.65 -19.09 5.73
CA ILE A 205 14.83 -19.64 4.65
C ILE A 205 15.57 -20.75 3.91
N THR A 206 16.86 -20.51 3.64
CA THR A 206 17.67 -21.34 2.73
C THR A 206 18.48 -22.42 3.42
N SER A 207 18.72 -22.28 4.72
CA SER A 207 19.75 -23.04 5.46
C SER A 207 21.15 -22.88 4.84
N ALA A 208 21.42 -21.79 4.12
CA ALA A 208 22.71 -21.53 3.48
C ALA A 208 23.83 -21.28 4.50
N PHE A 209 25.07 -21.40 4.04
CA PHE A 209 26.24 -21.16 4.89
C PHE A 209 26.31 -19.68 5.31
N PRO A 210 26.74 -19.37 6.55
CA PRO A 210 26.91 -17.99 7.00
C PRO A 210 27.91 -17.17 6.17
N SER A 211 28.77 -17.79 5.37
CA SER A 211 29.67 -17.10 4.45
C SER A 211 29.05 -16.81 3.08
N THR A 212 27.86 -17.36 2.76
CA THR A 212 27.19 -17.09 1.49
C THR A 212 26.83 -15.60 1.37
N PRO A 213 27.16 -14.92 0.26
CA PRO A 213 26.90 -13.49 0.08
C PRO A 213 25.40 -13.15 0.17
N THR A 214 25.06 -12.01 0.79
CA THR A 214 23.65 -11.60 0.95
C THR A 214 22.98 -11.38 -0.40
N ALA A 215 23.66 -10.70 -1.32
CA ALA A 215 23.15 -10.41 -2.66
C ALA A 215 22.78 -11.71 -3.42
N ALA A 216 23.59 -12.77 -3.30
CA ALA A 216 23.27 -14.05 -3.93
C ALA A 216 21.97 -14.65 -3.36
N LEU A 217 21.81 -14.64 -2.03
CA LEU A 217 20.59 -15.15 -1.38
C LEU A 217 19.35 -14.32 -1.72
N GLU A 218 19.47 -12.99 -1.74
CA GLU A 218 18.43 -12.05 -2.14
C GLU A 218 17.94 -12.34 -3.56
N THR A 219 18.88 -12.43 -4.51
CA THR A 219 18.62 -12.76 -5.91
C THR A 219 17.97 -14.14 -6.08
N LEU A 220 18.50 -15.18 -5.41
CA LEU A 220 17.97 -16.56 -5.47
C LEU A 220 16.56 -16.70 -4.90
N LEU A 221 16.21 -15.89 -3.90
CA LEU A 221 14.88 -15.86 -3.28
C LEU A 221 13.93 -14.84 -3.91
N GLN A 222 14.38 -14.06 -4.90
CA GLN A 222 13.70 -12.86 -5.42
C GLN A 222 13.26 -11.89 -4.31
N ILE A 223 14.12 -11.72 -3.30
CA ILE A 223 13.97 -10.72 -2.25
C ILE A 223 14.79 -9.50 -2.68
N PRO A 224 14.16 -8.33 -2.94
CA PRO A 224 14.91 -7.12 -3.27
C PRO A 224 15.76 -6.64 -2.07
N PRO A 225 16.84 -5.88 -2.31
CA PRO A 225 17.55 -5.15 -1.27
C PRO A 225 16.58 -4.33 -0.43
N ILE A 226 16.80 -4.31 0.89
CA ILE A 226 15.82 -3.76 1.83
C ILE A 226 15.52 -2.28 1.57
N ASP A 227 16.52 -1.48 1.19
CA ASP A 227 16.34 -0.06 0.90
C ASP A 227 15.53 0.18 -0.38
N VAL A 228 15.73 -0.65 -1.42
CA VAL A 228 14.93 -0.61 -2.66
C VAL A 228 13.47 -0.94 -2.37
N PHE A 229 13.23 -1.98 -1.55
CA PHE A 229 11.90 -2.36 -1.11
C PHE A 229 11.20 -1.21 -0.34
N LEU A 230 11.88 -0.65 0.67
CA LEU A 230 11.35 0.43 1.49
C LEU A 230 11.02 1.68 0.65
N LYS A 231 11.84 2.01 -0.34
CA LYS A 231 11.55 3.11 -1.30
C LYS A 231 10.28 2.83 -2.09
N GLY A 232 10.11 1.63 -2.61
CA GLY A 232 8.90 1.26 -3.36
C GLY A 232 7.64 1.33 -2.49
N GLU A 233 7.68 0.84 -1.25
CA GLU A 233 6.56 0.95 -0.31
C GLU A 233 6.28 2.40 0.08
N ALA A 234 7.32 3.21 0.31
CA ALA A 234 7.20 4.63 0.59
C ALA A 234 6.56 5.41 -0.59
N TYR A 235 6.95 5.12 -1.83
CA TYR A 235 6.34 5.73 -3.02
C TYR A 235 4.85 5.39 -3.13
N MET A 236 4.48 4.13 -2.89
CA MET A 236 3.07 3.73 -2.94
C MET A 236 2.25 4.27 -1.78
N ALA A 237 2.85 4.38 -0.59
CA ALA A 237 2.21 5.03 0.55
C ALA A 237 1.96 6.52 0.27
N THR A 238 2.92 7.21 -0.32
CA THR A 238 2.79 8.62 -0.75
C THR A 238 1.70 8.76 -1.80
N TYR A 239 1.75 7.97 -2.87
CA TYR A 239 0.71 7.95 -3.91
C TYR A 239 -0.70 7.72 -3.34
N ARG A 240 -0.83 6.87 -2.30
CA ARG A 240 -2.09 6.61 -1.62
C ARG A 240 -2.57 7.79 -0.75
N LEU A 241 -1.67 8.57 -0.17
CA LEU A 241 -2.04 9.71 0.68
C LEU A 241 -2.29 10.98 -0.13
N GLU A 242 -1.69 11.12 -1.30
CA GLU A 242 -1.98 12.17 -2.29
C GLU A 242 -3.35 11.99 -2.99
N ARG A 243 -4.35 11.54 -2.26
CA ARG A 243 -5.73 11.35 -2.72
C ARG A 243 -6.61 12.46 -2.16
N GLY A 244 -7.27 13.20 -3.05
CA GLY A 244 -8.06 14.38 -2.70
C GLY A 244 -7.19 15.46 -2.06
N ASP A 245 -7.80 16.28 -1.19
CA ASP A 245 -7.15 17.40 -0.51
C ASP A 245 -6.42 17.01 0.79
N MET A 246 -6.28 15.72 1.07
CA MET A 246 -5.69 15.23 2.33
C MET A 246 -4.16 15.37 2.40
N TRP A 247 -3.50 15.71 1.29
CA TRP A 247 -2.06 15.94 1.24
C TRP A 247 -1.75 17.43 1.27
N THR A 248 -1.61 17.99 2.47
CA THR A 248 -1.23 19.40 2.63
C THR A 248 0.26 19.57 2.39
N THR A 249 0.63 20.10 1.23
CA THR A 249 2.00 20.62 1.02
C THR A 249 2.09 22.06 1.54
N ARG A 250 2.05 22.24 2.87
CA ARG A 250 2.54 23.51 3.43
C ARG A 250 4.05 23.56 3.19
N ARG A 251 4.46 24.12 2.04
CA ARG A 251 5.85 24.34 1.70
C ARG A 251 6.45 25.23 2.78
N TYR A 252 7.35 24.66 3.56
CA TYR A 252 8.23 25.48 4.38
C TYR A 252 9.21 26.18 3.43
N VAL A 253 9.03 27.49 3.24
CA VAL A 253 10.01 28.36 2.55
C VAL A 253 11.11 28.70 3.56
N GLY A 254 11.93 27.71 3.88
CA GLY A 254 13.01 27.84 4.85
C GLY A 254 14.30 28.36 4.21
N GLY A 255 14.64 29.62 4.51
CA GLY A 255 15.98 30.21 4.64
C GLY A 255 17.15 29.69 3.77
N ARG A 256 17.74 30.63 3.02
CA ARG A 256 18.97 30.53 2.21
C ARG A 256 20.00 29.50 2.73
N GLY A 257 20.33 28.50 1.90
CA GLY A 257 21.70 27.96 1.86
C GLY A 257 21.96 26.48 2.15
N ARG A 258 20.98 25.64 2.56
CA ARG A 258 21.21 24.19 2.73
C ARG A 258 20.13 23.34 2.06
N LYS A 259 20.55 22.50 1.10
CA LYS A 259 19.70 21.50 0.42
C LYS A 259 19.43 20.30 1.35
N PHE A 260 18.62 20.48 2.39
CA PHE A 260 18.06 19.34 3.13
C PHE A 260 17.00 18.68 2.25
N LYS A 261 17.20 17.41 1.91
CA LYS A 261 16.21 16.63 1.17
C LYS A 261 15.21 16.06 2.15
N SER A 262 13.96 16.53 2.11
CA SER A 262 12.91 16.03 2.99
C SER A 262 12.44 14.62 2.59
N HIS A 263 11.68 13.96 3.46
CA HIS A 263 11.03 12.70 3.11
C HIS A 263 10.03 12.89 1.96
N VAL A 264 9.37 14.06 1.88
CA VAL A 264 8.51 14.43 0.75
C VAL A 264 9.31 14.49 -0.54
N ASP A 265 10.49 15.13 -0.55
CA ASP A 265 11.36 15.20 -1.72
C ASP A 265 11.83 13.81 -2.17
N MET A 266 12.15 12.93 -1.21
CA MET A 266 12.54 11.55 -1.50
C MET A 266 11.38 10.74 -2.07
N ASN A 267 10.20 10.87 -1.50
CA ASN A 267 9.02 10.18 -2.00
C ASN A 267 8.62 10.68 -3.39
N ASN A 268 8.81 11.97 -3.68
CA ASN A 268 8.59 12.56 -4.99
C ASN A 268 9.60 12.07 -6.06
N GLU A 269 10.77 11.55 -5.68
CA GLU A 269 11.62 10.85 -6.65
C GLU A 269 10.93 9.66 -7.30
N GLY A 270 10.03 9.00 -6.56
CA GLY A 270 9.24 7.88 -7.07
C GLY A 270 8.45 8.27 -8.30
N LYS A 271 7.92 9.49 -8.34
CA LYS A 271 7.17 10.04 -9.48
C LYS A 271 8.03 10.27 -10.71
N ILE A 272 9.30 10.66 -10.52
CA ILE A 272 10.26 10.83 -11.61
C ILE A 272 10.68 9.46 -12.14
N LYS A 273 10.96 8.52 -11.24
CA LYS A 273 11.42 7.16 -11.57
C LYS A 273 10.32 6.27 -12.14
N ILE A 274 9.07 6.55 -11.80
CA ILE A 274 7.89 5.75 -12.10
C ILE A 274 6.77 6.71 -12.56
N PRO A 275 6.80 7.16 -13.82
CA PRO A 275 5.96 8.27 -14.31
C PRO A 275 4.45 8.09 -14.09
N ILE A 276 3.94 6.86 -14.10
CA ILE A 276 2.51 6.56 -13.85
C ILE A 276 2.01 7.09 -12.49
N LEU A 277 2.91 7.31 -11.52
CA LEU A 277 2.53 7.85 -10.21
C LEU A 277 2.10 9.32 -10.25
N ASN A 278 2.42 10.05 -11.34
CA ASN A 278 1.99 11.42 -11.58
C ASN A 278 0.66 11.53 -12.35
N MET A 279 0.15 10.42 -12.88
CA MET A 279 -1.10 10.44 -13.65
C MET A 279 -2.32 10.64 -12.74
N PRO A 280 -3.45 11.17 -13.26
CA PRO A 280 -4.72 11.27 -12.55
C PRO A 280 -5.10 9.93 -11.94
N LYS A 281 -5.51 9.94 -10.67
CA LYS A 281 -5.73 8.74 -9.88
C LYS A 281 -7.21 8.37 -9.90
N ASP A 282 -7.55 7.09 -10.07
CA ASP A 282 -8.91 6.62 -9.82
C ASP A 282 -9.17 6.51 -8.31
N SER A 283 -9.36 7.67 -7.69
CA SER A 283 -9.63 7.80 -6.26
C SER A 283 -10.26 9.14 -5.93
N CYS A 284 -11.16 9.15 -4.96
CA CYS A 284 -11.76 10.36 -4.40
C CYS A 284 -11.62 10.37 -2.87
N THR A 285 -11.89 11.53 -2.26
CA THR A 285 -12.09 11.61 -0.80
C THR A 285 -13.25 10.69 -0.43
N PRO A 286 -13.06 9.72 0.49
CA PRO A 286 -14.13 8.77 0.80
C PRO A 286 -15.39 9.46 1.30
N PHE A 287 -16.53 9.13 0.70
CA PHE A 287 -17.83 9.66 1.10
C PHE A 287 -18.87 8.55 1.24
N LEU A 288 -19.90 8.81 2.04
CA LEU A 288 -21.01 7.90 2.26
C LEU A 288 -22.14 8.23 1.26
N GLN A 289 -22.54 7.24 0.48
CA GLN A 289 -23.66 7.32 -0.45
C GLN A 289 -24.91 6.71 0.20
N PHE A 290 -25.72 7.54 0.83
CA PHE A 290 -27.00 7.11 1.41
C PHE A 290 -28.18 7.26 0.43
N GLY A 291 -28.09 8.15 -0.56
CA GLY A 291 -29.18 8.45 -1.50
C GLY A 291 -29.17 7.61 -2.78
N ARG A 292 -28.90 6.30 -2.69
CA ARG A 292 -28.93 5.43 -3.87
C ARG A 292 -30.38 5.21 -4.33
N LYS A 293 -30.68 5.55 -5.58
CA LYS A 293 -32.02 5.43 -6.19
C LYS A 293 -32.22 4.18 -7.05
N PHE A 294 -31.19 3.38 -7.23
CA PHE A 294 -31.21 2.10 -7.94
C PHE A 294 -30.99 0.92 -6.97
N SER A 295 -31.34 -0.28 -7.41
CA SER A 295 -31.07 -1.52 -6.68
C SER A 295 -29.98 -2.34 -7.36
N VAL A 296 -29.26 -3.16 -6.58
CA VAL A 296 -28.23 -4.07 -7.08
C VAL A 296 -28.55 -5.46 -6.55
N LYS A 297 -28.65 -6.45 -7.44
CA LYS A 297 -28.92 -7.85 -7.11
C LYS A 297 -27.77 -8.74 -7.57
N ILE A 298 -27.25 -9.53 -6.63
CA ILE A 298 -26.21 -10.52 -6.86
C ILE A 298 -26.70 -11.83 -6.24
N GLY A 299 -27.15 -12.76 -7.08
CA GLY A 299 -27.77 -14.03 -6.67
C GLY A 299 -26.96 -15.26 -7.08
N GLN A 300 -27.52 -16.45 -6.83
CA GLN A 300 -26.96 -17.69 -7.37
C GLN A 300 -27.31 -17.84 -8.85
N ARG A 301 -26.48 -18.59 -9.59
CA ARG A 301 -26.59 -18.74 -11.06
C ARG A 301 -27.99 -19.16 -11.51
N ASN A 302 -28.58 -20.19 -10.87
CA ASN A 302 -29.87 -20.73 -11.28
C ASN A 302 -31.02 -19.75 -11.02
N GLU A 303 -31.01 -19.05 -9.87
CA GLU A 303 -32.03 -18.06 -9.51
C GLU A 303 -32.03 -16.88 -10.48
N ILE A 304 -30.84 -16.41 -10.84
CA ILE A 304 -30.64 -15.28 -11.74
C ILE A 304 -31.08 -15.64 -13.16
N GLN A 305 -30.75 -16.84 -13.65
CA GLN A 305 -31.12 -17.26 -15.01
C GLN A 305 -32.64 -17.27 -15.17
N THR A 306 -33.36 -17.89 -14.23
CA THR A 306 -34.83 -17.91 -14.25
C THR A 306 -35.42 -16.49 -14.26
N GLU A 307 -34.86 -15.58 -13.46
CA GLU A 307 -35.35 -14.20 -13.44
C GLU A 307 -35.07 -13.42 -14.73
N ILE A 308 -33.98 -13.73 -15.44
CA ILE A 308 -33.66 -13.12 -16.75
C ILE A 308 -34.61 -13.64 -17.82
N ASP A 309 -34.85 -14.96 -17.82
CA ASP A 309 -35.77 -15.61 -18.76
C ASP A 309 -37.22 -15.12 -18.57
N GLU A 310 -37.57 -14.67 -17.37
CA GLU A 310 -38.87 -14.08 -17.02
C GLU A 310 -38.97 -12.56 -17.28
N LEU A 311 -37.91 -11.89 -17.78
CA LEU A 311 -37.97 -10.46 -18.10
C LEU A 311 -38.80 -10.20 -19.36
N ASP A 312 -39.87 -9.41 -19.20
CA ASP A 312 -40.73 -8.94 -20.29
C ASP A 312 -39.95 -8.08 -21.32
N ASP A 313 -40.38 -8.14 -22.58
CA ASP A 313 -39.88 -7.31 -23.69
C ASP A 313 -40.27 -5.83 -23.53
N GLY A 314 -41.25 -5.52 -22.67
CA GLY A 314 -41.56 -4.15 -22.23
C GLY A 314 -40.52 -3.53 -21.28
N ILE A 315 -39.48 -4.27 -20.88
CA ILE A 315 -38.39 -3.80 -20.01
C ILE A 315 -37.16 -3.47 -20.86
N ILE A 316 -36.51 -2.34 -20.57
CA ILE A 316 -35.24 -2.01 -21.22
C ILE A 316 -34.14 -2.87 -20.59
N GLN A 317 -33.56 -3.76 -21.40
CA GLN A 317 -32.47 -4.65 -20.99
C GLN A 317 -31.16 -4.20 -21.64
N CYS A 318 -30.13 -3.97 -20.82
CA CYS A 318 -28.80 -3.57 -21.27
C CYS A 318 -27.75 -4.51 -20.67
N TYR A 319 -26.93 -5.10 -21.51
CA TYR A 319 -25.81 -5.95 -21.11
C TYR A 319 -24.50 -5.18 -21.22
N THR A 320 -23.62 -5.36 -20.25
CA THR A 320 -22.34 -4.65 -20.19
C THR A 320 -21.21 -5.59 -19.80
N ASP A 321 -20.06 -5.42 -20.45
CA ASP A 321 -18.85 -6.20 -20.19
C ASP A 321 -17.59 -5.33 -20.37
N GLY A 322 -16.45 -5.79 -19.86
CA GLY A 322 -15.15 -5.19 -20.08
C GLY A 322 -14.03 -6.22 -20.17
N SER A 323 -13.13 -6.05 -21.13
CA SER A 323 -12.00 -6.96 -21.35
C SER A 323 -10.65 -6.25 -21.24
N ASN A 324 -9.59 -7.04 -21.05
CA ASN A 324 -8.21 -6.60 -21.22
C ASN A 324 -7.39 -7.71 -21.86
N ILE A 325 -7.01 -7.50 -23.12
CA ILE A 325 -6.25 -8.45 -23.93
C ILE A 325 -4.96 -7.76 -24.34
N ASP A 326 -3.81 -8.32 -23.95
CA ASP A 326 -2.48 -7.80 -24.30
C ASP A 326 -2.27 -6.31 -24.03
N ARG A 327 -2.78 -5.80 -22.89
CA ARG A 327 -2.75 -4.38 -22.48
C ARG A 327 -3.62 -3.46 -23.33
N LYS A 328 -4.50 -3.99 -24.16
CA LYS A 328 -5.58 -3.24 -24.74
C LYS A 328 -6.85 -3.51 -23.95
N THR A 329 -7.55 -2.46 -23.57
CA THR A 329 -8.72 -2.56 -22.71
C THR A 329 -9.92 -2.07 -23.50
N GLY A 330 -11.05 -2.77 -23.42
CA GLY A 330 -12.28 -2.35 -24.07
C GLY A 330 -13.48 -2.54 -23.15
N ALA A 331 -14.54 -1.80 -23.43
CA ALA A 331 -15.83 -1.89 -22.75
C ALA A 331 -16.94 -2.08 -23.80
N GLY A 332 -17.87 -2.98 -23.54
CA GLY A 332 -18.96 -3.35 -24.44
C GLY A 332 -20.30 -3.02 -23.80
N ILE A 333 -21.22 -2.49 -24.61
CA ILE A 333 -22.58 -2.17 -24.21
C ILE A 333 -23.54 -2.65 -25.29
N PHE A 334 -24.34 -3.65 -24.95
CA PHE A 334 -25.37 -4.19 -25.81
C PHE A 334 -26.76 -3.84 -25.26
N PHE A 335 -27.58 -3.16 -26.06
CA PHE A 335 -28.97 -2.92 -25.75
C PHE A 335 -29.82 -3.97 -26.47
N LYS A 336 -30.58 -4.77 -25.70
CA LYS A 336 -31.50 -5.74 -26.31
C LYS A 336 -32.55 -4.96 -27.12
N PRO A 337 -32.75 -5.26 -28.41
CA PRO A 337 -33.72 -4.53 -29.24
C PRO A 337 -35.11 -4.50 -28.59
N ASN A 338 -35.71 -3.33 -28.53
CA ASN A 338 -37.08 -3.14 -28.06
C ASN A 338 -37.75 -1.94 -28.76
N GLN A 339 -39.05 -1.73 -28.51
CA GLN A 339 -39.81 -0.64 -29.12
C GLN A 339 -39.68 0.72 -28.39
N ILE A 340 -38.93 0.77 -27.29
CA ILE A 340 -38.91 1.91 -26.36
C ILE A 340 -37.64 2.75 -26.52
N LEU A 341 -36.50 2.09 -26.76
CA LEU A 341 -35.18 2.70 -26.81
C LEU A 341 -34.46 2.26 -28.08
N GLU A 342 -34.32 3.18 -29.02
CA GLU A 342 -33.54 2.98 -30.24
C GLU A 342 -32.18 3.68 -30.09
N VAL A 343 -31.17 2.92 -29.67
CA VAL A 343 -29.79 3.39 -29.50
C VAL A 343 -28.81 2.36 -30.05
N GLU A 344 -27.67 2.84 -30.55
CA GLU A 344 -26.63 1.96 -31.06
C GLU A 344 -25.86 1.28 -29.92
N ASN A 345 -25.56 -0.01 -30.12
CA ASN A 345 -24.61 -0.75 -29.31
C ASN A 345 -23.22 -0.08 -29.34
N GLN A 346 -22.48 -0.15 -28.25
CA GLN A 346 -21.20 0.54 -28.12
C GLN A 346 -20.05 -0.44 -27.90
N ALA A 347 -19.02 -0.29 -28.73
CA ALA A 347 -17.70 -0.88 -28.53
C ALA A 347 -16.70 0.24 -28.20
N ILE A 348 -16.32 0.36 -26.93
CA ILE A 348 -15.54 1.49 -26.41
C ILE A 348 -14.08 1.04 -26.25
N SER A 349 -13.17 1.65 -26.99
CA SER A 349 -11.73 1.47 -26.80
C SER A 349 -11.22 2.32 -25.64
N LEU A 350 -10.53 1.69 -24.69
CA LEU A 350 -9.95 2.35 -23.53
C LEU A 350 -8.42 2.34 -23.60
N VAL A 351 -7.80 3.34 -22.97
CA VAL A 351 -6.33 3.49 -22.89
C VAL A 351 -5.64 2.26 -22.28
N SER A 352 -4.37 2.05 -22.64
CA SER A 352 -3.63 0.83 -22.30
C SER A 352 -3.42 0.60 -20.80
N LEU A 353 -3.52 1.66 -20.01
CA LEU A 353 -3.39 1.63 -18.55
C LEU A 353 -4.69 1.31 -17.80
N ALA A 354 -5.83 1.29 -18.49
CA ALA A 354 -7.11 0.90 -17.91
C ALA A 354 -7.06 -0.57 -17.47
N THR A 355 -7.86 -0.90 -16.46
CA THR A 355 -8.02 -2.28 -15.99
C THR A 355 -9.38 -2.82 -16.40
N VAL A 356 -9.53 -4.14 -16.51
CA VAL A 356 -10.82 -4.84 -16.70
C VAL A 356 -11.90 -4.25 -15.79
N TYR A 357 -11.64 -4.18 -14.48
CA TYR A 357 -12.57 -3.59 -13.51
C TYR A 357 -12.98 -2.14 -13.82
N GLN A 358 -12.10 -1.33 -14.40
CA GLN A 358 -12.46 0.03 -14.80
C GLN A 358 -13.31 0.03 -16.07
N ALA A 359 -13.01 -0.84 -17.03
CA ALA A 359 -13.82 -1.01 -18.24
C ALA A 359 -15.26 -1.37 -17.89
N GLU A 360 -15.43 -2.30 -16.97
CA GLU A 360 -16.72 -2.77 -16.45
C GLU A 360 -17.55 -1.65 -15.82
N VAL A 361 -16.93 -0.84 -14.95
CA VAL A 361 -17.59 0.32 -14.34
C VAL A 361 -17.90 1.39 -15.40
N ILE A 362 -17.02 1.57 -16.39
CA ILE A 362 -17.21 2.52 -17.49
C ILE A 362 -18.36 2.07 -18.40
N ALA A 363 -18.48 0.77 -18.71
CA ALA A 363 -19.57 0.20 -19.50
C ALA A 363 -20.93 0.51 -18.86
N ILE A 364 -21.09 0.18 -17.57
CA ILE A 364 -22.32 0.50 -16.80
C ILE A 364 -22.58 2.01 -16.77
N SER A 365 -21.53 2.81 -16.52
CA SER A 365 -21.66 4.27 -16.43
C SER A 365 -22.09 4.91 -17.76
N ASN A 366 -21.56 4.42 -18.88
CA ASN A 366 -21.90 4.88 -20.22
C ASN A 366 -23.26 4.37 -20.67
N ALA A 367 -23.65 3.14 -20.33
CA ALA A 367 -25.00 2.65 -20.58
C ALA A 367 -26.04 3.56 -19.93
N ALA A 368 -25.81 3.93 -18.67
CA ALA A 368 -26.66 4.88 -17.96
C ALA A 368 -26.64 6.29 -18.58
N ASP A 369 -25.49 6.77 -19.03
CA ASP A 369 -25.36 8.08 -19.69
C ASP A 369 -26.08 8.13 -21.04
N ILE A 370 -25.96 7.09 -21.87
CA ILE A 370 -26.67 6.94 -23.15
C ILE A 370 -28.17 6.98 -22.92
N MET A 371 -28.67 6.21 -21.96
CA MET A 371 -30.09 6.20 -21.59
C MET A 371 -30.57 7.56 -21.05
N ASN A 372 -29.76 8.24 -20.24
CA ASN A 372 -30.06 9.61 -19.77
C ASN A 372 -30.16 10.60 -20.94
N LYS A 373 -29.23 10.53 -21.91
CA LYS A 373 -29.21 11.38 -23.11
C LYS A 373 -30.37 11.09 -24.05
N ALA A 374 -30.82 9.83 -24.13
CA ALA A 374 -32.03 9.44 -24.85
C ALA A 374 -33.31 9.96 -24.18
N GLY A 375 -33.24 10.46 -22.94
CA GLY A 375 -34.38 11.11 -22.27
C GLY A 375 -35.49 10.14 -21.84
N ILE A 376 -35.19 8.85 -21.68
CA ILE A 376 -36.20 7.86 -21.28
C ILE A 376 -36.76 8.14 -19.88
N THR A 377 -38.07 8.04 -19.74
CA THR A 377 -38.78 8.26 -18.47
C THR A 377 -39.91 7.26 -18.29
N ASN A 378 -40.27 7.00 -17.03
CA ASN A 378 -41.32 6.07 -16.61
C ASN A 378 -41.09 4.62 -17.08
N GLN A 379 -39.83 4.21 -17.24
CA GLN A 379 -39.47 2.87 -17.68
C GLN A 379 -38.91 2.02 -16.54
N THR A 380 -39.00 0.70 -16.70
CA THR A 380 -38.20 -0.26 -15.93
C THR A 380 -36.95 -0.60 -16.74
N ILE A 381 -35.79 -0.46 -16.11
CA ILE A 381 -34.48 -0.66 -16.74
C ILE A 381 -33.70 -1.69 -15.94
N VAL A 382 -33.21 -2.72 -16.63
CA VAL A 382 -32.35 -3.75 -16.07
C VAL A 382 -31.00 -3.69 -16.77
N ILE A 383 -29.94 -3.37 -16.01
CA ILE A 383 -28.56 -3.42 -16.48
C ILE A 383 -27.92 -4.72 -15.96
N LEU A 384 -27.51 -5.58 -16.88
CA LEU A 384 -26.94 -6.89 -16.65
C LEU A 384 -25.41 -6.84 -16.84
N SER A 385 -24.66 -7.30 -15.84
CA SER A 385 -23.20 -7.34 -15.87
C SER A 385 -22.69 -8.59 -15.19
N ASP A 386 -21.68 -9.24 -15.77
CA ASP A 386 -21.05 -10.41 -15.16
C ASP A 386 -20.03 -10.03 -14.05
N SER A 387 -19.73 -8.74 -13.95
CA SER A 387 -18.77 -8.17 -13.02
C SER A 387 -19.32 -8.02 -11.60
N GLN A 388 -19.29 -9.11 -10.83
CA GLN A 388 -19.60 -9.02 -9.39
C GLN A 388 -18.75 -7.97 -8.66
N ALA A 389 -17.52 -7.73 -9.12
CA ALA A 389 -16.65 -6.73 -8.53
C ALA A 389 -17.20 -5.30 -8.72
N ALA A 390 -17.67 -4.95 -9.92
CA ALA A 390 -18.27 -3.65 -10.22
C ALA A 390 -19.59 -3.48 -9.46
N LEU A 391 -20.47 -4.49 -9.52
CA LEU A 391 -21.76 -4.46 -8.82
C LEU A 391 -21.60 -4.33 -7.29
N LYS A 392 -20.68 -5.09 -6.68
CA LYS A 392 -20.36 -4.95 -5.25
C LYS A 392 -19.76 -3.59 -4.91
N ALA A 393 -19.08 -2.92 -5.83
CA ALA A 393 -18.56 -1.58 -5.61
C ALA A 393 -19.67 -0.53 -5.64
N LEU A 394 -20.58 -0.60 -6.62
CA LEU A 394 -21.77 0.26 -6.74
C LEU A 394 -22.77 0.03 -5.59
N ALA A 395 -22.79 -1.18 -5.02
CA ALA A 395 -23.65 -1.52 -3.90
C ALA A 395 -23.15 -1.02 -2.53
N LYS A 396 -21.86 -0.68 -2.40
CA LYS A 396 -21.25 -0.32 -1.12
C LYS A 396 -21.68 1.08 -0.65
N PRO A 397 -21.97 1.26 0.66
CA PRO A 397 -22.28 2.59 1.20
C PRO A 397 -21.14 3.59 1.12
N MET A 398 -19.88 3.15 1.13
CA MET A 398 -18.71 4.03 1.11
C MET A 398 -17.99 3.94 -0.24
N VAL A 399 -17.92 5.07 -0.95
CA VAL A 399 -17.26 5.20 -2.25
C VAL A 399 -15.85 5.75 -2.06
N LYS A 400 -14.87 5.20 -2.78
CA LYS A 400 -13.45 5.62 -2.70
C LYS A 400 -12.81 5.85 -4.08
N GLN A 401 -13.49 5.45 -5.15
CA GLN A 401 -13.04 5.52 -6.53
C GLN A 401 -13.85 6.59 -7.25
N MET A 402 -13.19 7.36 -8.10
CA MET A 402 -13.83 8.44 -8.83
C MET A 402 -14.79 7.87 -9.89
N LEU A 403 -14.37 6.84 -10.62
CA LEU A 403 -15.20 6.21 -11.65
C LEU A 403 -16.48 5.58 -11.06
N VAL A 404 -16.39 4.96 -9.89
CA VAL A 404 -17.56 4.40 -9.18
C VAL A 404 -18.50 5.53 -8.73
N GLY A 405 -17.97 6.65 -8.23
CA GLY A 405 -18.78 7.81 -7.87
C GLY A 405 -19.52 8.41 -9.06
N ASN A 406 -18.84 8.56 -10.20
CA ASN A 406 -19.45 9.06 -11.44
C ASN A 406 -20.55 8.10 -11.96
N CYS A 407 -20.27 6.79 -11.94
CA CYS A 407 -21.25 5.77 -12.33
C CYS A 407 -22.50 5.82 -11.45
N ILE A 408 -22.33 5.92 -10.13
CA ILE A 408 -23.44 6.09 -9.17
C ILE A 408 -24.26 7.35 -9.50
N ASN A 409 -23.59 8.46 -9.85
CA ASN A 409 -24.28 9.69 -10.22
C ASN A 409 -25.15 9.50 -11.48
N ASN A 410 -24.58 8.93 -12.55
CA ASN A 410 -25.31 8.65 -13.79
C ASN A 410 -26.51 7.73 -13.55
N LEU A 411 -26.32 6.66 -12.77
CA LEU A 411 -27.40 5.75 -12.40
C LEU A 411 -28.47 6.45 -11.55
N ASN A 412 -28.09 7.32 -10.61
CA ASN A 412 -29.06 8.06 -9.80
C ASN A 412 -29.86 9.06 -10.63
N ILE A 413 -29.24 9.70 -11.63
CA ILE A 413 -29.93 10.58 -12.59
C ILE A 413 -30.95 9.76 -13.39
N LEU A 414 -30.52 8.61 -13.92
CA LEU A 414 -31.40 7.70 -14.65
C LEU A 414 -32.58 7.21 -13.80
N SER A 415 -32.31 6.94 -12.52
CA SER A 415 -33.29 6.47 -11.55
C SER A 415 -34.22 7.57 -11.02
N GLN A 416 -34.11 8.83 -11.47
CA GLN A 416 -35.01 9.88 -10.99
C GLN A 416 -36.45 9.64 -11.45
N ASN A 417 -36.59 9.20 -12.71
CA ASN A 417 -37.88 8.98 -13.36
C ASN A 417 -38.04 7.54 -13.86
N ASN A 418 -37.13 6.63 -13.52
CA ASN A 418 -37.15 5.24 -13.96
C ASN A 418 -36.87 4.30 -12.78
N LEU A 419 -37.36 3.06 -12.90
CA LEU A 419 -36.99 1.99 -11.98
C LEU A 419 -35.74 1.27 -12.51
N VAL A 420 -34.58 1.60 -11.96
CA VAL A 420 -33.30 1.02 -12.39
C VAL A 420 -32.86 -0.11 -11.44
N LYS A 421 -32.61 -1.29 -12.03
CA LYS A 421 -32.07 -2.47 -11.34
C LYS A 421 -30.78 -2.89 -12.03
N LEU A 422 -29.73 -3.13 -11.24
CA LEU A 422 -28.52 -3.79 -11.73
C LEU A 422 -28.55 -5.25 -11.29
N MET A 423 -28.34 -6.17 -12.23
CA MET A 423 -28.37 -7.60 -11.98
C MET A 423 -27.05 -8.24 -12.41
N TRP A 424 -26.53 -9.11 -11.56
CA TRP A 424 -25.40 -9.94 -11.93
C TRP A 424 -25.84 -11.03 -12.91
N VAL A 425 -25.02 -11.34 -13.91
CA VAL A 425 -25.20 -12.52 -14.80
C VAL A 425 -23.96 -13.40 -14.80
N PRO A 426 -24.07 -14.71 -14.97
CA PRO A 426 -22.89 -15.56 -15.11
C PRO A 426 -22.20 -15.32 -16.46
N GLY A 427 -20.89 -15.04 -16.45
CA GLY A 427 -20.10 -14.95 -17.68
C GLY A 427 -19.93 -16.32 -18.36
N HIS A 428 -19.75 -16.33 -19.69
CA HIS A 428 -19.57 -17.53 -20.54
C HIS A 428 -20.63 -18.60 -20.27
N SER A 429 -21.90 -18.23 -20.41
CA SER A 429 -23.03 -19.02 -19.93
C SER A 429 -24.18 -19.12 -20.92
N ASP A 430 -23.90 -18.90 -22.21
CA ASP A 430 -24.89 -18.96 -23.30
C ASP A 430 -26.08 -18.01 -23.08
N ILE A 431 -25.83 -16.85 -22.47
CA ILE A 431 -26.80 -15.75 -22.38
C ILE A 431 -26.53 -14.82 -23.54
N ASP A 432 -27.36 -14.88 -24.59
CA ASP A 432 -27.15 -14.16 -25.87
C ASP A 432 -26.73 -12.70 -25.69
N GLY A 433 -27.45 -11.94 -24.86
CA GLY A 433 -27.12 -10.52 -24.63
C GLY A 433 -25.77 -10.29 -23.94
N ASN A 434 -25.33 -11.21 -23.08
CA ASN A 434 -24.02 -11.14 -22.45
C ASN A 434 -22.91 -11.54 -23.43
N GLU A 435 -23.14 -12.54 -24.27
CA GLU A 435 -22.18 -12.93 -25.32
C GLU A 435 -22.00 -11.81 -26.36
N GLU A 436 -23.06 -11.07 -26.70
CA GLU A 436 -22.95 -9.86 -27.54
C GLU A 436 -22.14 -8.74 -26.86
N ALA A 437 -22.34 -8.52 -25.56
CA ALA A 437 -21.52 -7.59 -24.80
C ALA A 437 -20.04 -8.03 -24.72
N ASP A 438 -19.77 -9.35 -24.67
CA ASP A 438 -18.46 -10.03 -24.75
C ASP A 438 -17.88 -10.13 -26.19
N ILE A 439 -18.59 -9.65 -27.20
CA ILE A 439 -18.03 -9.39 -28.54
C ILE A 439 -17.64 -7.91 -28.69
N LEU A 440 -18.47 -7.01 -28.16
CA LEU A 440 -18.32 -5.55 -28.32
C LEU A 440 -17.13 -4.97 -27.55
N GLU A 441 -16.92 -5.40 -26.32
CA GLU A 441 -15.75 -5.10 -25.49
C GLU A 441 -14.42 -5.61 -26.07
N LYS A 442 -14.38 -6.78 -26.73
CA LYS A 442 -13.23 -7.31 -27.49
C LYS A 442 -12.99 -6.46 -28.72
N THR A 443 -14.04 -6.11 -29.44
CA THR A 443 -13.98 -5.17 -30.57
C THR A 443 -13.41 -3.83 -30.11
N GLY A 444 -13.87 -3.31 -28.98
CA GLY A 444 -13.35 -2.10 -28.34
C GLY A 444 -11.86 -2.24 -27.97
N ALA A 445 -11.46 -3.37 -27.38
CA ALA A 445 -10.07 -3.62 -27.02
C ALA A 445 -9.15 -3.71 -28.24
N HIS A 446 -9.63 -4.21 -29.38
CA HIS A 446 -8.83 -4.26 -30.62
C HIS A 446 -8.82 -2.94 -31.38
N SER A 447 -9.81 -2.08 -31.17
CA SER A 447 -9.93 -0.76 -31.78
C SER A 447 -8.87 0.23 -31.26
N LEU A 448 -8.46 1.17 -32.11
CA LEU A 448 -7.52 2.23 -31.74
C LEU A 448 -8.21 3.25 -30.82
N CYS A 449 -7.60 3.50 -29.66
CA CYS A 449 -8.02 4.61 -28.80
C CYS A 449 -7.34 5.89 -29.30
N GLU A 450 -8.12 6.82 -29.86
CA GLU A 450 -7.62 8.11 -30.37
C GLU A 450 -7.33 9.14 -29.26
N ILE A 451 -7.66 8.81 -28.01
CA ILE A 451 -7.50 9.71 -26.86
C ILE A 451 -6.11 9.51 -26.23
N PRO A 452 -5.31 10.58 -26.01
CA PRO A 452 -4.00 10.46 -25.40
C PRO A 452 -4.08 9.97 -23.94
N GLU A 453 -3.05 9.25 -23.49
CA GLU A 453 -2.97 8.84 -22.09
C GLU A 453 -2.65 10.02 -21.16
N PRO A 454 -3.26 10.09 -19.96
CA PRO A 454 -4.29 9.18 -19.42
C PRO A 454 -5.72 9.72 -19.67
N ALA A 455 -6.46 9.09 -20.59
CA ALA A 455 -7.91 9.33 -20.76
C ALA A 455 -8.73 8.76 -19.59
N VAL A 456 -8.30 7.62 -19.05
CA VAL A 456 -8.88 6.99 -17.86
C VAL A 456 -7.90 7.15 -16.69
N PRO A 457 -8.36 7.62 -15.51
CA PRO A 457 -7.51 7.71 -14.33
C PRO A 457 -6.89 6.36 -13.95
N VAL A 458 -5.63 6.36 -13.52
CA VAL A 458 -4.90 5.13 -13.23
C VAL A 458 -5.33 4.49 -11.92
N SER A 459 -5.53 3.16 -11.94
CA SER A 459 -5.90 2.42 -10.73
C SER A 459 -4.71 2.23 -9.79
N TYR A 460 -4.98 2.17 -8.48
CA TYR A 460 -3.96 1.84 -7.47
C TYR A 460 -3.25 0.50 -7.75
N ARG A 461 -3.98 -0.48 -8.29
CA ARG A 461 -3.43 -1.80 -8.63
C ARG A 461 -2.41 -1.67 -9.77
N ARG A 462 -2.70 -0.87 -10.79
CA ARG A 462 -1.77 -0.59 -11.90
C ARG A 462 -0.50 0.09 -11.39
N CYS A 463 -0.63 1.15 -10.58
CA CYS A 463 0.52 1.80 -9.95
C CYS A 463 1.35 0.84 -9.09
N ARG A 464 0.71 -0.01 -8.29
CA ARG A 464 1.40 -1.02 -7.47
C ARG A 464 2.19 -2.01 -8.32
N LEU A 465 1.67 -2.40 -9.47
CA LEU A 465 2.35 -3.29 -10.39
C LEU A 465 3.60 -2.63 -11.00
N GLU A 466 3.48 -1.37 -11.45
CA GLU A 466 4.62 -0.61 -11.98
C GLU A 466 5.70 -0.35 -10.91
N VAL A 467 5.32 -0.10 -9.66
CA VAL A 467 6.29 -0.03 -8.55
C VAL A 467 7.00 -1.35 -8.32
N ARG A 468 6.30 -2.49 -8.44
CA ARG A 468 6.95 -3.81 -8.35
C ARG A 468 7.92 -4.04 -9.50
N TYR A 469 7.56 -3.66 -10.73
CA TYR A 469 8.48 -3.73 -11.86
C TYR A 469 9.72 -2.87 -11.64
N TRP A 470 9.53 -1.65 -11.13
CA TRP A 470 10.63 -0.78 -10.75
C TRP A 470 11.54 -1.42 -9.69
N ILE A 471 10.99 -1.98 -8.61
CA ILE A 471 11.76 -2.68 -7.57
C ILE A 471 12.59 -3.82 -8.17
N VAL A 472 12.01 -4.64 -9.06
CA VAL A 472 12.73 -5.73 -9.72
C VAL A 472 13.85 -5.19 -10.61
N LYS A 473 13.60 -4.13 -11.38
CA LYS A 473 14.60 -3.47 -12.22
C LYS A 473 15.77 -2.93 -11.39
N GLU A 474 15.49 -2.28 -10.27
CA GLU A 474 16.52 -1.77 -9.35
C GLU A 474 17.30 -2.91 -8.69
N HIS A 475 16.63 -4.00 -8.31
CA HIS A 475 17.31 -5.19 -7.80
C HIS A 475 18.29 -5.77 -8.85
N CYS A 476 17.88 -5.90 -10.11
CA CYS A 476 18.76 -6.35 -11.19
C CYS A 476 19.96 -5.41 -11.39
N LYS A 477 19.75 -4.08 -11.31
CA LYS A 477 20.85 -3.11 -11.37
C LYS A 477 21.86 -3.32 -10.25
N VAL A 478 21.38 -3.43 -9.01
CA VAL A 478 22.23 -3.68 -7.82
C VAL A 478 23.00 -5.00 -7.98
N TRP A 479 22.34 -6.06 -8.46
CA TRP A 479 23.00 -7.32 -8.75
C TRP A 479 24.09 -7.16 -9.80
N ASN A 480 23.79 -6.56 -10.95
CA ASN A 480 24.73 -6.44 -12.06
C ASN A 480 25.94 -5.58 -11.72
N GLN A 481 25.75 -4.49 -10.97
CA GLN A 481 26.80 -3.55 -10.54
C GLN A 481 27.64 -4.05 -9.36
N SER A 482 27.25 -5.15 -8.70
CA SER A 482 28.01 -5.68 -7.55
C SER A 482 29.29 -6.39 -8.01
N ASP A 483 30.43 -6.04 -7.43
CA ASP A 483 31.71 -6.75 -7.70
C ASP A 483 31.81 -8.12 -7.00
N THR A 484 30.74 -8.52 -6.30
CA THR A 484 30.68 -9.79 -5.57
C THR A 484 29.88 -10.85 -6.32
N CYS A 485 29.93 -12.10 -5.84
CA CYS A 485 29.14 -13.21 -6.36
C CYS A 485 29.50 -13.64 -7.80
N LEU A 486 30.77 -13.48 -8.23
CA LEU A 486 31.22 -13.81 -9.60
C LEU A 486 30.83 -15.22 -10.04
N HIS A 487 31.03 -16.24 -9.18
CA HIS A 487 30.61 -17.62 -9.45
C HIS A 487 29.11 -17.72 -9.71
N THR A 488 28.28 -17.16 -8.83
CA THR A 488 26.82 -17.15 -8.98
C THR A 488 26.40 -16.41 -10.24
N LYS A 489 27.04 -15.30 -10.60
CA LYS A 489 26.75 -14.56 -11.84
C LYS A 489 27.12 -15.35 -13.09
N GLY A 490 28.20 -16.14 -13.05
CA GLY A 490 28.58 -17.04 -14.13
C GLY A 490 27.49 -18.06 -14.45
N ILE A 491 26.82 -18.58 -13.42
CA ILE A 491 25.70 -19.54 -13.56
C ILE A 491 24.38 -18.81 -13.84
N LEU A 492 24.08 -17.76 -13.09
CA LEU A 492 22.84 -17.00 -13.10
C LEU A 492 23.09 -15.60 -13.65
N ARG A 493 23.18 -15.53 -14.98
CA ARG A 493 23.45 -14.27 -15.71
C ARG A 493 22.40 -13.19 -15.45
N ASN A 494 21.13 -13.59 -15.28
CA ASN A 494 20.00 -12.68 -15.14
C ASN A 494 19.26 -12.89 -13.81
N ALA A 495 19.23 -11.88 -12.94
CA ALA A 495 18.61 -11.95 -11.61
C ALA A 495 17.07 -12.10 -11.65
N ASP A 496 16.42 -11.59 -12.70
CA ASP A 496 14.96 -11.62 -12.89
C ASP A 496 14.44 -12.97 -13.41
N LYS A 497 15.30 -13.78 -14.04
CA LYS A 497 14.91 -15.07 -14.64
C LYS A 497 15.11 -16.28 -13.73
N ILE A 498 15.45 -16.05 -12.45
CA ILE A 498 15.71 -17.15 -11.52
C ILE A 498 14.39 -17.84 -11.13
N PRO A 499 14.29 -19.18 -11.22
CA PRO A 499 13.09 -19.92 -10.87
C PRO A 499 12.95 -20.08 -9.34
N ALA A 500 12.87 -18.97 -8.60
CA ALA A 500 12.79 -18.96 -7.14
C ALA A 500 11.61 -19.79 -6.63
N LYS A 501 10.47 -19.80 -7.35
CA LYS A 501 9.33 -20.67 -7.04
C LYS A 501 9.69 -22.17 -7.05
N SER A 502 10.51 -22.61 -8.01
CA SER A 502 10.97 -23.99 -8.10
C SER A 502 11.96 -24.31 -6.98
N LEU A 503 12.89 -23.40 -6.68
CA LEU A 503 13.81 -23.55 -5.54
C LEU A 503 13.06 -23.69 -4.21
N LEU A 504 12.03 -22.88 -3.98
CA LEU A 504 11.24 -22.88 -2.75
C LEU A 504 10.32 -24.11 -2.58
N LYS A 505 10.09 -24.90 -3.65
CA LYS A 505 9.38 -26.19 -3.58
C LYS A 505 10.26 -27.30 -3.02
N LEU A 506 11.59 -27.15 -3.12
CA LEU A 506 12.53 -28.14 -2.58
C LEU A 506 12.43 -28.22 -1.05
N ASN A 507 12.75 -29.39 -0.51
CA ASN A 507 12.97 -29.52 0.93
C ASN A 507 14.28 -28.78 1.32
N ARG A 508 14.48 -28.55 2.62
CA ARG A 508 15.61 -27.75 3.13
C ARG A 508 16.97 -28.28 2.72
N ASN A 509 17.17 -29.60 2.82
CA ASN A 509 18.44 -30.23 2.49
C ASN A 509 18.77 -30.06 1.00
N LYS A 510 17.80 -30.36 0.13
CA LYS A 510 17.94 -30.19 -1.33
C LYS A 510 18.17 -28.73 -1.70
N LEU A 511 17.41 -27.79 -1.11
CA LEU A 511 17.62 -26.36 -1.35
C LEU A 511 19.02 -25.93 -0.94
N CYS A 512 19.49 -26.32 0.25
CA CYS A 512 20.82 -26.00 0.72
C CYS A 512 21.91 -26.57 -0.22
N GLN A 513 21.79 -27.83 -0.65
CA GLN A 513 22.73 -28.44 -1.60
C GLN A 513 22.76 -27.69 -2.95
N VAL A 514 21.59 -27.37 -3.52
CA VAL A 514 21.51 -26.58 -4.75
C VAL A 514 22.17 -25.21 -4.58
N LEU A 515 21.95 -24.55 -3.44
CA LEU A 515 22.58 -23.26 -3.16
C LEU A 515 24.10 -23.36 -3.01
N GLN A 516 24.64 -24.46 -2.49
CA GLN A 516 26.10 -24.66 -2.44
C GLN A 516 26.69 -24.69 -3.85
N VAL A 517 26.01 -25.36 -4.79
CA VAL A 517 26.43 -25.39 -6.20
C VAL A 517 26.31 -24.00 -6.85
N LEU A 518 25.15 -23.35 -6.69
CA LEU A 518 24.89 -22.04 -7.30
C LEU A 518 25.75 -20.91 -6.74
N THR A 519 26.19 -21.03 -5.49
CA THR A 519 26.98 -19.98 -4.83
C THR A 519 28.46 -20.29 -4.74
N GLY A 520 28.85 -21.56 -4.76
CA GLY A 520 30.21 -22.01 -4.42
C GLY A 520 30.51 -21.96 -2.92
N HIS A 521 29.53 -21.58 -2.09
CA HIS A 521 29.67 -21.53 -0.64
C HIS A 521 29.03 -22.78 -0.02
N GLY A 522 29.85 -23.79 0.26
CA GLY A 522 29.36 -25.08 0.75
C GLY A 522 30.40 -25.98 1.39
N ASN A 523 30.05 -27.25 1.56
CA ASN A 523 30.95 -28.28 2.08
C ASN A 523 31.88 -28.82 0.98
N LEU A 524 32.48 -27.92 0.19
CA LEU A 524 33.45 -28.21 -0.86
C LEU A 524 34.86 -27.95 -0.33
N ALA A 525 35.84 -28.81 -0.62
CA ALA A 525 37.21 -28.72 -0.12
C ALA A 525 37.83 -27.35 -0.41
N LYS A 526 37.67 -26.81 -1.63
CA LYS A 526 38.13 -25.45 -1.96
C LYS A 526 37.54 -24.38 -1.06
N HIS A 527 36.22 -24.39 -0.85
CA HIS A 527 35.56 -23.40 0.00
C HIS A 527 35.97 -23.56 1.47
N ARG A 528 36.07 -24.80 1.95
CA ARG A 528 36.50 -25.09 3.32
C ARG A 528 37.94 -24.67 3.56
N ASN A 529 38.84 -24.92 2.61
CA ASN A 529 40.24 -24.52 2.67
C ASN A 529 40.36 -22.98 2.73
N LYS A 530 39.63 -22.26 1.87
CA LYS A 530 39.53 -20.78 1.92
C LYS A 530 39.04 -20.24 3.26
N MET A 531 38.18 -21.00 3.96
CA MET A 531 37.69 -20.67 5.29
C MET A 531 38.61 -21.15 6.44
N GLY A 532 39.77 -21.73 6.13
CA GLY A 532 40.70 -22.30 7.12
C GLY A 532 40.22 -23.59 7.79
N LYS A 533 39.26 -24.31 7.18
CA LYS A 533 38.60 -25.51 7.74
C LYS A 533 38.94 -26.82 7.02
N ALA A 534 39.82 -26.78 6.03
CA ALA A 534 40.34 -27.96 5.34
C ALA A 534 41.83 -27.73 5.01
N GLN A 535 42.62 -28.80 5.06
CA GLN A 535 44.07 -28.74 4.83
C GLN A 535 44.42 -28.50 3.36
N SER A 536 43.58 -28.98 2.42
CA SER A 536 43.78 -28.87 0.98
C SER A 536 42.48 -28.46 0.27
N PRO A 537 42.56 -27.70 -0.85
CA PRO A 537 41.41 -27.40 -1.70
C PRO A 537 41.05 -28.54 -2.66
N LEU A 538 41.86 -29.61 -2.74
CA LEU A 538 41.72 -30.70 -3.68
C LEU A 538 40.55 -31.63 -3.34
N CYS A 539 39.94 -32.20 -4.38
CA CYS A 539 38.88 -33.18 -4.25
C CYS A 539 39.38 -34.43 -3.52
N HIS A 540 38.62 -34.88 -2.52
CA HIS A 540 38.98 -36.05 -1.73
C HIS A 540 39.05 -37.35 -2.55
N LYS A 541 38.35 -37.40 -3.70
CA LYS A 541 38.31 -38.59 -4.57
C LYS A 541 39.41 -38.59 -5.62
N SER A 542 39.57 -37.49 -6.38
CA SER A 542 40.56 -37.42 -7.44
C SER A 542 41.94 -36.99 -6.95
N GLN A 543 42.01 -36.16 -5.90
CA GLN A 543 43.22 -35.50 -5.40
C GLN A 543 44.01 -34.69 -6.45
N GLU A 544 43.48 -34.53 -7.67
CA GLU A 544 44.16 -33.89 -8.80
C GLU A 544 43.60 -32.50 -9.11
N ALA A 545 42.32 -32.26 -8.80
CA ALA A 545 41.63 -31.01 -9.08
C ALA A 545 41.00 -30.42 -7.82
N GLU A 546 40.86 -29.10 -7.77
CA GLU A 546 40.14 -28.42 -6.68
C GLU A 546 38.66 -28.85 -6.64
N GLU A 547 38.13 -29.15 -5.45
CA GLU A 547 36.70 -29.46 -5.30
C GLU A 547 35.89 -28.16 -5.41
N THR A 548 35.37 -27.91 -6.61
CA THR A 548 34.54 -26.76 -6.96
C THR A 548 33.14 -27.22 -7.35
N PRO A 549 32.13 -26.33 -7.45
CA PRO A 549 30.82 -26.74 -7.97
C PRO A 549 30.82 -27.29 -9.41
N GLN A 550 31.84 -26.97 -10.22
CA GLN A 550 32.00 -27.45 -11.59
C GLN A 550 32.61 -28.85 -11.66
N HIS A 551 33.43 -29.21 -10.67
CA HIS A 551 34.02 -30.54 -10.51
C HIS A 551 33.02 -31.47 -9.84
#